data_AF-A0A963MCU5-F1
#
_entry.id   AF-A0A963MCU5-F1
#
_cell.length_a   1.000
_cell.length_b   1.000
_cell.length_c   1.000
_cell.angle_alpha   90.00
_cell.angle_beta   90.00
_cell.angle_gamma   90.00
#
_symmetry.space_group_name_H-M   'P 1'
#
loop_
_entity.id
_entity.type
_entity.pdbx_description
1 polymer ?
#
loop_
_entity_poly.entity_id
_entity_poly.type
_entity_poly.pdbx_seq_one_letter_code
_entity_poly.pdbx_strand_id
1 'polypeptide(L)'
;HWPAALLFALLYGVGNGMLTIVKGTVIAQYVSAAHVGALNGALGLPLALARAAAPLAVGLLWSPAHGYSTGLALLLAMAVLGVAMLWSAQARALRPPDITSA
;
A
#
# COMPACT_ATOMS: atom_id res chain seq x y z
N HIS A 1 7.46 19.52 13.40
CA HIS A 1 6.59 19.35 14.58
C HIS A 1 6.76 17.92 15.11
N TRP A 2 7.48 17.73 16.22
CA TRP A 2 7.87 16.40 16.73
C TRP A 2 6.69 15.47 17.14
N PRO A 3 5.52 15.96 17.61
CA PRO A 3 4.43 15.06 18.01
C PRO A 3 3.84 14.29 16.83
N ALA A 4 3.67 14.94 15.66
CA ALA A 4 3.17 14.19 14.50
C ALA A 4 4.22 13.23 13.95
N ALA A 5 5.52 13.47 14.17
CA ALA A 5 6.56 12.50 13.82
C ALA A 5 6.47 11.24 14.71
N LEU A 6 6.18 11.40 16.01
CA LEU A 6 5.93 10.27 16.91
C LEU A 6 4.64 9.52 16.54
N LEU A 7 3.56 10.26 16.26
CA LEU A 7 2.31 9.65 15.81
C LEU A 7 2.51 8.87 14.51
N PHE A 8 3.22 9.47 13.53
CA PHE A 8 3.60 8.81 12.30
C PHE A 8 4.42 7.54 12.58
N ALA A 9 5.46 7.62 13.42
CA ALA A 9 6.30 6.47 13.75
C ALA A 9 5.51 5.33 14.41
N LEU A 10 4.59 5.67 15.33
CA LEU A 10 3.71 4.70 15.97
C LEU A 10 2.77 4.03 14.96
N LEU A 11 2.05 4.81 14.15
CA LEU A 11 1.13 4.29 13.14
C LEU A 11 1.86 3.46 12.08
N TYR A 12 3.01 3.94 11.63
CA TYR A 12 3.88 3.24 10.69
C TYR A 12 4.37 1.92 11.29
N GLY A 13 4.84 1.93 12.55
CA GLY A 13 5.29 0.74 13.25
C GLY A 13 4.19 -0.31 13.41
N VAL A 14 3.00 0.10 13.87
CA VAL A 14 1.84 -0.79 14.03
C VAL A 14 1.42 -1.38 12.68
N GLY A 15 1.34 -0.56 11.63
CA GLY A 15 0.98 -1.02 10.29
C GLY A 15 1.96 -2.06 9.74
N ASN A 16 3.26 -1.82 9.88
CA ASN A 16 4.30 -2.76 9.43
C ASN A 16 4.32 -4.05 10.26
N GLY A 17 4.12 -3.95 11.58
CA GLY A 17 3.99 -5.10 12.46
C GLY A 17 2.82 -5.99 12.08
N MET A 18 1.64 -5.40 11.85
CA MET A 18 0.45 -6.11 11.40
C MET A 18 0.67 -6.81 10.06
N LEU A 19 1.32 -6.16 9.09
CA LEU A 19 1.61 -6.75 7.77
C LEU A 19 2.44 -8.04 7.87
N THR A 20 3.35 -8.09 8.84
CA THR A 20 4.22 -9.25 9.08
C THR A 20 3.42 -10.42 9.65
N ILE A 21 2.52 -10.15 10.61
CA ILE A 21 1.64 -11.16 11.19
C ILE A 21 0.67 -11.69 10.14
N VAL A 22 -0.07 -10.81 9.46
CA VAL A 22 -1.09 -11.18 8.47
C VAL A 22 -0.46 -11.96 7.32
N LYS A 23 0.68 -11.52 6.78
CA LYS A 23 1.36 -12.26 5.71
C LYS A 23 1.82 -13.64 6.19
N GLY A 24 2.31 -13.75 7.43
CA GLY A 24 2.71 -15.02 8.03
C GLY A 24 1.56 -16.01 8.23
N THR A 25 0.38 -15.53 8.60
CA THR A 25 -0.81 -16.38 8.83
C THR A 25 -1.59 -16.70 7.56
N VAL A 26 -1.73 -15.74 6.65
CA VAL A 26 -2.45 -15.90 5.37
C VAL A 26 -1.73 -16.89 4.45
N ILE A 27 -0.40 -16.87 4.38
CA ILE A 27 0.35 -17.86 3.59
C ILE A 27 0.07 -19.28 4.08
N ALA A 28 -0.08 -19.50 5.39
CA ALA A 28 -0.41 -20.80 5.95
C ALA A 28 -1.83 -21.29 5.55
N GLN A 29 -2.75 -20.37 5.25
CA GLN A 29 -4.15 -20.69 4.91
C GLN A 29 -4.41 -20.76 3.40
N TYR A 30 -3.62 -20.07 2.58
CA TYR A 30 -3.90 -19.88 1.14
C TYR A 30 -2.89 -20.59 0.21
N VAL A 31 -2.39 -21.77 0.57
CA VAL A 31 -1.50 -22.56 -0.30
C VAL A 31 -2.29 -23.13 -1.50
N SER A 32 -2.44 -22.26 -2.50
CA SER A 32 -2.55 -22.57 -3.92
C SER A 32 -1.60 -21.59 -4.62
N ALA A 33 -0.39 -22.06 -4.92
CA ALA A 33 0.71 -21.23 -5.43
C ALA A 33 0.39 -20.56 -6.78
N ALA A 34 -0.52 -21.14 -7.58
CA ALA A 34 -0.82 -20.65 -8.93
C ALA A 34 -1.50 -19.27 -8.93
N HIS A 35 -2.53 -19.06 -8.11
CA HIS A 35 -3.29 -17.80 -8.09
C HIS A 35 -2.51 -16.67 -7.40
N VAL A 36 -1.89 -16.97 -6.26
CA VAL A 36 -1.09 -15.99 -5.50
C VAL A 36 0.23 -15.71 -6.22
N GLY A 37 0.85 -16.72 -6.84
CA GLY A 37 2.10 -16.59 -7.58
C GLY A 37 1.95 -15.77 -8.87
N ALA A 38 0.91 -16.03 -9.67
CA ALA A 38 0.64 -15.25 -10.88
C ALA A 38 0.36 -13.77 -10.57
N LEU A 39 -0.45 -13.49 -9.55
CA LEU A 39 -0.76 -12.13 -9.13
C LEU A 39 0.48 -11.39 -8.59
N ASN A 40 1.25 -12.02 -7.70
CA ASN A 40 2.48 -11.41 -7.18
C ASN A 40 3.56 -11.26 -8.26
N GLY A 41 3.61 -12.16 -9.24
CA GLY A 41 4.49 -12.04 -10.40
C GLY A 41 4.15 -10.82 -11.26
N ALA A 42 2.87 -10.63 -11.59
CA ALA A 42 2.40 -9.48 -12.36
C ALA A 42 2.61 -8.14 -11.62
N LEU A 43 2.40 -8.13 -10.29
CA LEU A 43 2.61 -6.94 -9.45
C LEU A 43 4.08 -6.71 -9.08
N GLY A 44 4.95 -7.71 -9.25
CA GLY A 44 6.34 -7.66 -8.82
C GLY A 44 7.16 -6.57 -9.51
N LEU A 45 7.06 -6.47 -10.83
CA LEU A 45 7.79 -5.47 -11.61
C LEU A 45 7.32 -4.02 -11.30
N PRO A 46 6.01 -3.69 -11.34
CA PRO A 46 5.53 -2.36 -10.95
C PRO A 46 5.96 -1.97 -9.53
N LEU A 47 5.90 -2.92 -8.58
CA LEU A 47 6.29 -2.67 -7.20
C LEU A 47 7.79 -2.42 -7.05
N ALA A 48 8.62 -3.17 -7.78
CA ALA A 48 10.07 -2.96 -7.78
C ALA A 48 10.44 -1.58 -8.33
N LEU A 49 9.83 -1.16 -9.44
CA LEU A 49 10.02 0.16 -10.02
C LEU A 49 9.57 1.27 -9.05
N ALA A 50 8.40 1.13 -8.43
CA ALA A 50 7.91 2.10 -7.46
C ALA A 50 8.86 2.23 -6.25
N ARG A 51 9.38 1.11 -5.72
CA ARG A 51 10.36 1.12 -4.62
C ARG A 51 11.68 1.75 -5.01
N ALA A 52 12.14 1.55 -6.25
CA ALA A 52 13.37 2.17 -6.74
C ALA A 52 13.20 3.69 -6.94
N ALA A 53 12.03 4.12 -7.44
CA ALA A 53 11.75 5.52 -7.71
C ALA A 53 11.44 6.35 -6.44
N ALA A 54 10.86 5.73 -5.41
CA ALA A 54 10.38 6.45 -4.22
C ALA A 54 11.48 7.25 -3.49
N PRO A 55 12.69 6.71 -3.20
CA PRO A 55 13.76 7.48 -2.55
C PRO A 55 14.20 8.68 -3.39
N LEU A 56 14.31 8.51 -4.71
CA LEU A 56 14.69 9.58 -5.62
C LEU A 56 13.63 10.70 -5.63
N ALA A 57 12.35 10.34 -5.77
CA ALA A 57 11.25 11.30 -5.77
C ALA A 57 11.18 12.09 -4.45
N VAL A 58 11.30 11.43 -3.31
CA VAL A 58 11.30 12.08 -1.99
C VAL A 58 12.53 12.96 -1.79
N GLY A 59 13.70 12.51 -2.26
CA GLY A 59 14.95 13.29 -2.23
C GLY A 59 14.86 14.57 -3.05
N LEU A 60 14.28 14.49 -4.25
CA LEU A 60 14.06 15.66 -5.13
C LEU A 60 13.05 16.66 -4.56
N LEU A 61 12.10 16.19 -3.74
CA LEU A 61 11.09 17.04 -3.08
C LEU A 61 11.60 17.69 -1.78
N TRP A 62 12.83 17.40 -1.37
CA TRP A 62 13.42 18.02 -0.19
C TRP A 62 13.66 19.52 -0.41
N SER A 63 13.42 20.33 0.62
CA SER A 63 13.77 21.75 0.60
C SER A 63 14.37 22.21 1.93
N PRO A 64 15.22 23.26 1.94
CA PRO A 64 15.75 23.83 3.19
C PRO A 64 14.65 24.38 4.11
N ALA A 65 13.58 24.94 3.54
CA ALA A 65 12.49 25.58 4.28
C ALA A 65 11.50 24.57 4.90
N HIS A 66 11.20 23.48 4.20
CA HIS A 66 10.14 22.54 4.59
C HIS A 66 10.64 21.10 4.82
N GLY A 67 11.94 20.85 4.64
CA GLY A 67 12.54 19.52 4.75
C GLY A 67 11.85 18.50 3.84
N TYR A 68 11.56 17.33 4.39
CA TYR A 68 10.87 16.22 3.70
C TYR A 68 9.33 16.29 3.79
N SER A 69 8.75 17.33 4.40
CA SER A 69 7.30 17.38 4.66
C SER A 69 6.45 17.20 3.39
N THR A 70 6.83 17.85 2.29
CA THR A 70 6.16 17.69 0.98
C THR A 70 6.22 16.26 0.46
N GLY A 71 7.40 15.62 0.54
CA GLY A 71 7.56 14.22 0.13
C GLY A 71 6.73 13.27 1.00
N LEU A 72 6.70 13.49 2.31
CA LEU A 72 5.87 12.71 3.24
C LEU A 72 4.37 12.90 2.98
N ALA A 73 3.93 14.12 2.68
CA ALA A 73 2.54 14.42 2.33
C ALA A 73 2.12 13.71 1.02
N LEU A 74 3.00 13.70 0.01
CA LEU A 74 2.76 12.96 -1.23
C LEU A 74 2.63 11.45 -0.98
N LEU A 75 3.54 10.86 -0.20
CA LEU A 75 3.48 9.44 0.16
C LEU A 75 2.19 9.10 0.92
N LEU A 76 1.76 9.98 1.84
CA LEU A 76 0.50 9.81 2.55
C LEU A 76 -0.70 9.87 1.60
N ALA A 77 -0.72 10.83 0.68
CA ALA A 77 -1.79 10.94 -0.33
C ALA A 77 -1.87 9.70 -1.22
N MET A 78 -0.73 9.16 -1.65
CA MET A 78 -0.66 7.91 -2.41
C MET A 78 -1.15 6.70 -1.61
N ALA A 79 -0.82 6.63 -0.32
CA ALA A 79 -1.33 5.57 0.56
C ALA A 79 -2.86 5.63 0.68
N VAL A 80 -3.42 6.82 0.91
CA VAL A 80 -4.89 7.03 0.99
C VAL A 80 -5.56 6.68 -0.33
N LEU A 81 -5.00 7.09 -1.47
CA LEU A 81 -5.50 6.73 -2.79
C LEU A 81 -5.49 5.21 -2.99
N GLY A 82 -4.41 4.53 -2.61
CA GLY A 82 -4.31 3.08 -2.67
C GLY A 82 -5.39 2.36 -1.83
N VAL A 83 -5.65 2.85 -0.62
CA VAL A 83 -6.74 2.34 0.23
C VAL A 83 -8.10 2.57 -0.42
N ALA A 84 -8.35 3.76 -0.98
CA ALA A 84 -9.61 4.06 -1.66
C ALA A 84 -9.81 3.18 -2.91
N MET A 85 -8.75 2.95 -3.69
CA MET A 85 -8.77 2.04 -4.83
C MET A 85 -9.09 0.61 -4.40
N LEU A 86 -8.41 0.10 -3.36
CA LEU A 86 -8.67 -1.23 -2.81
C LEU A 86 -10.12 -1.36 -2.33
N TRP A 87 -10.60 -0.37 -1.56
CA TRP A 87 -11.98 -0.33 -1.09
C TRP A 87 -12.97 -0.39 -2.25
N SER A 88 -12.73 0.39 -3.30
CA SER A 88 -13.57 0.40 -4.51
C SER A 88 -13.55 -0.95 -5.24
N ALA A 89 -12.39 -1.62 -5.28
CA ALA A 89 -12.24 -2.93 -5.91
C ALA A 89 -13.00 -4.01 -5.14
N GLN A 90 -12.90 -4.02 -3.81
CA GLN A 90 -13.66 -4.93 -2.95
C GLN A 90 -15.17 -4.68 -3.08
N ALA A 91 -15.59 -3.41 -3.06
CA ALA A 91 -16.99 -3.04 -3.25
C ALA A 91 -17.57 -3.44 -4.62
N ARG A 92 -16.73 -3.63 -5.65
CA ARG A 92 -17.14 -4.18 -6.95
C ARG A 92 -17.18 -5.71 -6.92
N ALA A 93 -16.19 -6.35 -6.32
CA ALA A 93 -16.09 -7.81 -6.24
C ALA A 93 -17.20 -8.45 -5.39
N LEU A 94 -17.71 -7.73 -4.38
CA LEU A 94 -18.77 -8.20 -3.49
C LEU A 94 -20.20 -7.97 -4.02
N ARG A 95 -20.37 -7.35 -5.21
CA ARG A 95 -21.71 -7.19 -5.82
C ARG A 95 -22.19 -8.53 -6.37
N PRO A 96 -23.40 -9.00 -6.02
CA PRO A 96 -23.98 -10.20 -6.62
C PRO A 96 -24.11 -10.03 -8.16
N PRO A 97 -23.92 -11.09 -8.95
CA PRO A 97 -24.21 -11.03 -10.38
C PRO A 97 -25.70 -10.75 -10.60
N ASP A 98 -26.02 -9.76 -11.45
CA ASP A 98 -27.41 -9.44 -11.82
C ASP A 98 -28.01 -10.63 -12.59
N ILE A 99 -28.88 -11.39 -11.92
CA ILE A 99 -29.63 -12.52 -12.48
C ILE A 99 -30.81 -12.09 -13.38
N THR A 100 -30.98 -10.79 -13.65
CA THR A 100 -32.10 -10.22 -14.40
C THR A 100 -31.81 -10.00 -15.90
N SER A 101 -30.58 -10.28 -16.36
CA SER A 101 -30.19 -10.14 -17.78
C SER A 101 -30.10 -11.46 -18.55
N ALA A 102 -30.84 -12.49 -18.13
CA ALA A 102 -30.95 -13.79 -18.80
C ALA A 102 -32.36 -14.01 -19.35
#